data_AF-U1RGK4-F1
#
_entry.id   AF-U1RGK4-F1
#
_cell.length_a   1.000
_cell.length_b   1.000
_cell.length_c   1.000
_cell.angle_alpha   90.00
_cell.angle_beta   90.00
_cell.angle_gamma   90.00
#
_symmetry.space_group_name_H-M   'P 1'
#
loop_
_entity.id
_entity.type
_entity.pdbx_description
1 polymer ?
#
loop_
_entity_poly.entity_id
_entity_poly.type
_entity_poly.pdbx_seq_one_letter_code
_entity_poly.pdbx_strand_id
1 'polypeptide(L)'
;MYSGIDVVDIERFSDRIEANAALMQRLFSADELDSCKGALPSLAARFCAKEAALKVLGQADVVARTACFGSGDGAGCAAVVSGLDDGAGVAGLNFRDIEVTSRPGQAPQLRLHGQVAAWAQHLGLHSWRVSLAHDKVAMAQVWASGGPTEASRKVSSHDATLARYLLKPEADSHKYSRGVVRIIAGSQRFPGAGLLCVAGASHSGVGMIRLNAPERVENLVLAAHPQIVPDGSALTGACDALVLGPGLDAQKADWEAAAQLLENTPAVIDASALEPVCALVKEGKLRLRAHHILTPHDGELARCLNLFAGTDTDKTAGEIAGKLVDKADKPLGKFAFEISSALQRRIQGAQQLAALTGACVLAKGNRTVVVGADSQVHLLPAATPWLATAGSGDVLAGLMGGLLALNVRAGAGHVGATVASAAALAPEIAQLAARLHALAGQLAAETTSPKAAEATGPKTTYATGPKSAGVVVTHPITAPEIAAAIPNAWALYASAAAN
;
A
#
# COMPACT_ATOMS: atom_id res chain seq x y z
N MET A 1 -5.83 -13.84 -9.66
CA MET A 1 -5.75 -15.31 -9.45
C MET A 1 -5.55 -15.52 -7.96
N TYR A 2 -6.36 -16.38 -7.36
CA TYR A 2 -6.42 -16.65 -5.92
C TYR A 2 -6.10 -18.12 -5.69
N SER A 3 -5.53 -18.45 -4.54
CA SER A 3 -5.22 -19.83 -4.19
C SER A 3 -5.45 -20.11 -2.71
N GLY A 4 -6.00 -21.27 -2.41
CA GLY A 4 -6.19 -21.79 -1.06
C GLY A 4 -5.51 -23.14 -0.92
N ILE A 5 -4.99 -23.40 0.28
CA ILE A 5 -4.45 -24.71 0.66
C ILE A 5 -5.06 -25.12 1.98
N ASP A 6 -5.29 -26.41 2.15
CA ASP A 6 -5.68 -26.98 3.42
C ASP A 6 -5.10 -28.38 3.63
N VAL A 7 -4.85 -28.71 4.89
CA VAL A 7 -4.23 -29.98 5.32
C VAL A 7 -4.93 -30.48 6.57
N VAL A 8 -5.28 -31.75 6.59
CA VAL A 8 -5.86 -32.42 7.76
C VAL A 8 -5.16 -33.75 8.01
N ASP A 9 -4.98 -34.06 9.29
CA ASP A 9 -4.55 -35.38 9.73
C ASP A 9 -5.72 -36.38 9.57
N ILE A 10 -5.47 -37.53 8.94
CA ILE A 10 -6.54 -38.47 8.57
C ILE A 10 -7.10 -39.18 9.81
N GLU A 11 -6.26 -39.49 10.81
CA GLU A 11 -6.73 -40.12 12.06
C GLU A 11 -7.62 -39.14 12.81
N ARG A 12 -7.18 -37.89 12.96
CA ARG A 12 -7.99 -36.84 13.59
C ARG A 12 -9.30 -36.55 12.87
N PHE A 13 -9.28 -36.63 11.53
CA PHE A 13 -10.50 -36.50 10.72
C PHE A 13 -11.44 -37.70 10.96
N SER A 14 -10.90 -38.93 11.01
CA SER A 14 -11.65 -40.15 11.31
C SER A 14 -12.34 -40.06 12.66
N ASP A 15 -11.59 -39.76 13.73
CA ASP A 15 -12.10 -39.62 15.09
C ASP A 15 -13.27 -38.63 15.17
N ARG A 16 -13.16 -37.53 14.40
CA ARG A 16 -14.16 -36.48 14.40
C ARG A 16 -15.44 -36.88 13.65
N ILE A 17 -15.31 -37.63 12.57
CA ILE A 17 -16.45 -38.17 11.81
C ILE A 17 -17.15 -39.28 12.60
N GLU A 18 -16.40 -40.15 13.26
CA GLU A 18 -16.96 -41.20 14.13
C GLU A 18 -17.71 -40.62 15.33
N ALA A 19 -17.16 -39.57 15.94
CA ALA A 19 -17.82 -38.87 17.05
C ALA A 19 -19.13 -38.15 16.65
N ASN A 20 -19.35 -37.90 15.35
CA ASN A 20 -20.57 -37.27 14.86
C ASN A 20 -20.89 -37.68 13.41
N ALA A 21 -21.62 -38.78 13.28
CA ALA A 21 -22.02 -39.34 11.98
C ALA A 21 -22.83 -38.36 11.10
N ALA A 22 -23.50 -37.36 11.70
CA ALA A 22 -24.25 -36.35 10.94
C ALA A 22 -23.33 -35.37 10.19
N LEU A 23 -22.04 -35.27 10.54
CA LEU A 23 -21.07 -34.43 9.84
C LEU A 23 -20.87 -34.89 8.39
N MET A 24 -20.89 -36.20 8.13
CA MET A 24 -20.71 -36.73 6.77
C MET A 24 -21.77 -36.21 5.80
N GLN A 25 -23.04 -36.19 6.23
CA GLN A 25 -24.16 -35.72 5.43
C GLN A 25 -24.23 -34.19 5.30
N ARG A 26 -23.51 -33.47 6.17
CA ARG A 26 -23.39 -32.00 6.14
C ARG A 26 -22.21 -31.53 5.29
N LEU A 27 -21.14 -32.30 5.25
CA LEU A 27 -19.90 -31.93 4.56
C LEU A 27 -19.88 -32.37 3.10
N PHE A 28 -20.48 -33.51 2.76
CA PHE A 28 -20.36 -34.13 1.44
C PHE A 28 -21.70 -34.30 0.73
N SER A 29 -21.67 -34.23 -0.61
CA SER A 29 -22.81 -34.61 -1.45
C SER A 29 -22.96 -36.14 -1.52
N ALA A 30 -24.12 -36.62 -1.98
CA ALA A 30 -24.33 -38.05 -2.19
C ALA A 30 -23.32 -38.61 -3.22
N ASP A 31 -23.04 -37.84 -4.28
CA ASP A 31 -22.11 -38.22 -5.35
C ASP A 31 -20.65 -38.27 -4.85
N GLU A 32 -20.26 -37.36 -3.93
CA GLU A 32 -18.94 -37.41 -3.30
C GLU A 32 -18.77 -38.67 -2.44
N LEU A 33 -19.79 -39.00 -1.64
CA LEU A 33 -19.79 -40.20 -0.79
C LEU A 33 -19.73 -41.48 -1.61
N ASP A 34 -20.52 -41.56 -2.70
CA ASP A 34 -20.54 -42.70 -3.62
C ASP A 34 -19.21 -42.84 -4.37
N SER A 35 -18.64 -41.72 -4.86
CA SER A 35 -17.36 -41.72 -5.58
C SER A 35 -16.18 -42.18 -4.70
N CYS A 36 -16.24 -41.94 -3.40
CA CYS A 36 -15.20 -42.35 -2.46
C CYS A 36 -15.34 -43.81 -2.00
N LYS A 37 -16.50 -44.46 -2.21
CA LYS A 37 -16.83 -45.79 -1.66
C LYS A 37 -16.48 -45.94 -0.18
N GLY A 38 -16.61 -44.87 0.61
CA GLY A 38 -16.27 -44.86 2.04
C GLY A 38 -14.77 -44.72 2.38
N ALA A 39 -13.88 -44.48 1.42
CA ALA A 39 -12.45 -44.29 1.70
C ALA A 39 -12.17 -42.96 2.44
N LEU A 40 -11.93 -43.05 3.75
CA LEU A 40 -11.66 -41.91 4.64
C LEU A 40 -10.53 -40.97 4.16
N PRO A 41 -9.37 -41.45 3.67
CA PRO A 41 -8.33 -40.58 3.11
C PRO A 41 -8.82 -39.71 1.94
N SER A 42 -9.70 -40.27 1.10
CA SER A 42 -10.24 -39.58 -0.07
C SER A 42 -11.29 -38.54 0.31
N LEU A 43 -12.05 -38.80 1.38
CA LEU A 43 -13.00 -37.87 1.96
C LEU A 43 -12.29 -36.72 2.68
N ALA A 44 -11.23 -37.02 3.43
CA ALA A 44 -10.38 -36.03 4.08
C ALA A 44 -9.77 -35.06 3.06
N ALA A 45 -9.29 -35.56 1.91
CA ALA A 45 -8.76 -34.70 0.85
C ALA A 45 -9.83 -33.78 0.22
N ARG A 46 -11.06 -34.27 0.06
CA ARG A 46 -12.20 -33.46 -0.41
C ARG A 46 -12.62 -32.41 0.62
N PHE A 47 -12.59 -32.75 1.91
CA PHE A 47 -12.81 -31.79 2.98
C PHE A 47 -11.78 -30.65 2.91
N CYS A 48 -10.49 -30.97 2.77
CA CYS A 48 -9.45 -29.96 2.56
C CYS A 48 -9.70 -29.11 1.31
N ALA A 49 -10.20 -29.70 0.22
CA ALA A 49 -10.48 -28.94 -0.99
C ALA A 49 -11.64 -27.95 -0.81
N LYS A 50 -12.67 -28.32 -0.03
CA LYS A 50 -13.80 -27.42 0.29
C LYS A 50 -13.35 -26.26 1.17
N GLU A 51 -12.58 -26.54 2.21
CA GLU A 51 -11.93 -25.53 3.06
C GLU A 51 -11.03 -24.60 2.24
N ALA A 52 -10.19 -25.17 1.36
CA ALA A 52 -9.33 -24.40 0.47
C ALA A 52 -10.14 -23.49 -0.48
N ALA A 53 -11.30 -23.93 -0.98
CA ALA A 53 -12.17 -23.12 -1.82
C ALA A 53 -12.85 -21.98 -1.05
N LEU A 54 -13.28 -22.20 0.19
CA LEU A 54 -13.81 -21.14 1.06
C LEU A 54 -12.73 -20.09 1.36
N LYS A 55 -11.47 -20.52 1.58
CA LYS A 55 -10.33 -19.60 1.74
C LYS A 55 -10.11 -18.73 0.49
N VAL A 56 -10.30 -19.29 -0.70
CA VAL A 56 -10.23 -18.55 -1.96
C VAL A 56 -11.32 -17.48 -2.08
N LEU A 57 -12.56 -17.80 -1.68
CA LEU A 57 -13.67 -16.84 -1.68
C LEU A 57 -13.46 -15.71 -0.67
N GLY A 58 -12.98 -16.03 0.53
CA GLY A 58 -12.63 -15.03 1.54
C GLY A 58 -11.54 -14.06 1.07
N GLN A 59 -10.52 -14.57 0.35
CA GLN A 59 -9.50 -13.71 -0.26
C GLN A 59 -10.09 -12.75 -1.31
N ALA A 60 -11.01 -13.23 -2.14
CA ALA A 60 -11.62 -12.41 -3.19
C ALA A 60 -12.60 -11.36 -2.62
N ASP A 61 -13.37 -11.68 -1.57
CA ASP A 61 -14.28 -10.74 -0.90
C ASP A 61 -13.56 -9.59 -0.22
N VAL A 62 -12.42 -9.85 0.46
CA VAL A 62 -11.59 -8.79 1.05
C VAL A 62 -11.10 -7.82 -0.02
N VAL A 63 -10.71 -8.32 -1.19
CA VAL A 63 -10.27 -7.51 -2.34
C VAL A 63 -11.45 -6.72 -2.94
N ALA A 64 -12.63 -7.32 -3.06
CA ALA A 64 -13.83 -6.66 -3.58
C ALA A 64 -14.29 -5.50 -2.66
N ARG A 65 -14.33 -5.73 -1.34
CA ARG A 65 -14.74 -4.71 -0.36
C ARG A 65 -13.75 -3.55 -0.25
N THR A 66 -12.45 -3.80 -0.42
CA THR A 66 -11.45 -2.71 -0.46
C THR A 66 -11.52 -1.86 -1.73
N ALA A 67 -12.17 -2.34 -2.80
CA ALA A 67 -12.36 -1.59 -4.04
C ALA A 67 -13.63 -0.71 -4.05
N CYS A 68 -14.64 -1.00 -3.21
CA CYS A 68 -15.95 -0.34 -3.27
C CYS A 68 -16.08 0.97 -2.46
N PHE A 69 -15.11 1.32 -1.59
CA PHE A 69 -15.19 2.53 -0.76
C PHE A 69 -14.80 3.85 -1.48
N GLY A 70 -14.64 3.82 -2.81
CA GLY A 70 -14.27 4.99 -3.63
C GLY A 70 -15.41 5.68 -4.38
N SER A 71 -16.68 5.35 -4.13
CA SER A 71 -17.81 5.99 -4.82
C SER A 71 -18.66 6.79 -3.85
N GLY A 72 -18.46 8.11 -3.84
CA GLY A 72 -19.41 9.05 -3.24
C GLY A 72 -20.66 9.11 -4.10
N ASP A 73 -21.61 8.23 -3.83
CA ASP A 73 -23.03 8.46 -4.09
C ASP A 73 -23.79 7.97 -2.85
N GLY A 74 -24.19 8.93 -2.02
CA GLY A 74 -25.05 8.70 -0.87
C GLY A 74 -26.47 8.41 -1.32
N ALA A 75 -26.73 7.20 -1.83
CA ALA A 75 -28.04 6.55 -1.84
C ALA A 75 -27.91 5.14 -2.44
N GLY A 76 -28.17 4.12 -1.63
CA GLY A 76 -28.54 2.79 -2.13
C GLY A 76 -27.46 1.72 -2.12
N CYS A 77 -26.99 1.31 -0.93
CA CYS A 77 -26.65 -0.11 -0.69
C CYS A 77 -26.61 -0.48 0.80
N ALA A 78 -27.38 0.23 1.63
CA ALA A 78 -27.65 -0.13 3.02
C ALA A 78 -28.91 -1.00 3.07
N ALA A 79 -28.84 -2.24 2.58
CA ALA A 79 -29.84 -3.24 2.85
C ALA A 79 -29.23 -4.65 2.73
N VAL A 80 -29.45 -5.45 3.77
CA VAL A 80 -29.03 -6.86 3.96
C VAL A 80 -27.54 -6.96 4.34
N VAL A 81 -27.14 -7.16 5.59
CA VAL A 81 -27.52 -8.23 6.52
C VAL A 81 -27.46 -7.69 7.95
N SER A 82 -28.62 -7.49 8.58
CA SER A 82 -28.78 -7.36 10.02
C SER A 82 -29.26 -8.69 10.58
N GLY A 83 -28.49 -9.25 11.50
CA GLY A 83 -28.84 -10.44 12.29
C GLY A 83 -28.02 -11.65 11.88
N LEU A 84 -27.26 -12.20 12.84
CA LEU A 84 -27.01 -13.62 13.06
C LEU A 84 -26.03 -13.76 14.24
N ASP A 85 -26.60 -13.76 15.44
CA ASP A 85 -26.02 -14.45 16.59
C ASP A 85 -26.26 -15.96 16.45
N ASP A 86 -25.40 -16.73 17.12
CA ASP A 86 -25.45 -18.18 17.38
C ASP A 86 -24.91 -19.14 16.29
N GLY A 87 -23.61 -19.44 16.38
CA GLY A 87 -23.12 -20.83 16.25
C GLY A 87 -22.87 -21.44 14.86
N ALA A 88 -22.75 -20.65 13.78
CA ALA A 88 -22.34 -21.14 12.46
C ALA A 88 -21.20 -20.29 11.87
N GLY A 89 -20.15 -20.93 11.34
CA GLY A 89 -19.08 -20.23 10.61
C GLY A 89 -19.65 -19.37 9.49
N VAL A 90 -19.01 -18.21 9.23
CA VAL A 90 -19.33 -17.17 8.22
C VAL A 90 -20.72 -17.37 7.59
N ALA A 91 -21.74 -16.83 8.25
CA ALA A 91 -23.16 -17.07 8.00
C ALA A 91 -23.56 -17.19 6.51
N GLY A 92 -24.04 -18.37 6.11
CA GLY A 92 -24.80 -18.62 4.88
C GLY A 92 -24.27 -19.75 3.98
N LEU A 93 -22.97 -20.02 3.99
CA LEU A 93 -22.35 -20.90 2.99
C LEU A 93 -22.35 -22.36 3.44
N ASN A 94 -22.91 -23.24 2.62
CA ASN A 94 -23.01 -24.67 2.91
C ASN A 94 -21.83 -25.43 2.28
N PHE A 95 -21.18 -26.34 3.01
CA PHE A 95 -20.11 -27.19 2.46
C PHE A 95 -20.57 -28.05 1.27
N ARG A 96 -21.86 -28.36 1.19
CA ARG A 96 -22.46 -29.09 0.07
C ARG A 96 -22.56 -28.27 -1.22
N ASP A 97 -22.46 -26.95 -1.11
CA ASP A 97 -22.42 -26.06 -2.27
C ASP A 97 -21.04 -26.08 -2.95
N ILE A 98 -20.04 -26.75 -2.38
CA ILE A 98 -18.73 -26.98 -3.00
C ILE A 98 -18.59 -28.48 -3.21
N GLU A 99 -18.62 -28.94 -4.44
CA GLU A 99 -18.54 -30.35 -4.78
C GLU A 99 -17.20 -30.68 -5.43
N VAL A 100 -16.51 -31.71 -4.93
CA VAL A 100 -15.21 -32.14 -5.43
C VAL A 100 -15.32 -33.56 -5.98
N THR A 101 -15.28 -33.67 -7.30
CA THR A 101 -15.37 -34.96 -8.01
C THR A 101 -14.00 -35.37 -8.54
N SER A 102 -13.68 -36.65 -8.40
CA SER A 102 -12.46 -37.24 -8.95
C SER A 102 -12.82 -38.57 -9.61
N ARG A 103 -12.50 -38.72 -10.90
CA ARG A 103 -12.70 -39.95 -11.65
C ARG A 103 -11.34 -40.60 -11.91
N PRO A 104 -11.23 -41.95 -11.88
CA PRO A 104 -9.97 -42.63 -12.17
C PRO A 104 -9.38 -42.17 -13.53
N GLY A 105 -8.12 -41.73 -13.53
CA GLY A 105 -7.42 -41.28 -14.73
C GLY A 105 -7.77 -39.86 -15.22
N GLN A 106 -8.60 -39.10 -14.50
CA GLN A 106 -8.93 -37.72 -14.82
C GLN A 106 -8.48 -36.77 -13.69
N ALA A 107 -8.15 -35.53 -14.03
CA ALA A 107 -7.87 -34.51 -13.04
C ALA A 107 -9.12 -34.23 -12.18
N PRO A 108 -8.97 -34.04 -10.86
CA PRO A 108 -10.10 -33.73 -9.99
C PRO A 108 -10.72 -32.39 -10.38
N GLN A 109 -12.04 -32.30 -10.25
CA GLN A 109 -12.83 -31.12 -10.60
C GLN A 109 -13.52 -30.57 -9.35
N LEU A 110 -13.59 -29.25 -9.26
CA LEU A 110 -14.32 -28.52 -8.23
C LEU A 110 -15.49 -27.79 -8.88
N ARG A 111 -16.70 -28.02 -8.38
CA ARG A 111 -17.92 -27.38 -8.85
C ARG A 111 -18.57 -26.62 -7.70
N LEU A 112 -19.08 -25.44 -8.00
CA LEU A 112 -19.79 -24.60 -7.05
C LEU A 112 -21.27 -24.60 -7.39
N HIS A 113 -22.09 -24.65 -6.36
CA HIS A 113 -23.55 -24.64 -6.44
C HIS A 113 -24.13 -23.60 -5.46
N GLY A 114 -25.44 -23.39 -5.54
CA GLY A 114 -26.18 -22.63 -4.53
C GLY A 114 -25.60 -21.25 -4.23
N GLN A 115 -25.46 -20.96 -2.93
CA GLN A 115 -25.03 -19.64 -2.47
C GLN A 115 -23.54 -19.41 -2.73
N VAL A 116 -22.74 -20.48 -2.68
CA VAL A 116 -21.29 -20.40 -2.96
C VAL A 116 -21.03 -20.05 -4.43
N ALA A 117 -21.81 -20.61 -5.37
CA ALA A 117 -21.71 -20.25 -6.79
C ALA A 117 -22.09 -18.80 -7.06
N ALA A 118 -23.21 -18.34 -6.46
CA ALA A 118 -23.65 -16.96 -6.60
C ALA A 118 -22.61 -15.97 -6.04
N TRP A 119 -21.98 -16.32 -4.90
CA TRP A 119 -20.95 -15.48 -4.30
C TRP A 119 -19.66 -15.49 -5.13
N ALA A 120 -19.21 -16.64 -5.63
CA ALA A 120 -18.08 -16.74 -6.54
C ALA A 120 -18.28 -15.88 -7.80
N GLN A 121 -19.49 -15.90 -8.37
CA GLN A 121 -19.87 -15.09 -9.52
C GLN A 121 -19.85 -13.60 -9.18
N HIS A 122 -20.40 -13.20 -8.02
CA HIS A 122 -20.35 -11.81 -7.56
C HIS A 122 -18.91 -11.30 -7.40
N LEU A 123 -18.00 -12.16 -6.95
CA LEU A 123 -16.58 -11.88 -6.81
C LEU A 123 -15.80 -11.98 -8.14
N GLY A 124 -16.48 -12.25 -9.26
CA GLY A 124 -15.87 -12.34 -10.59
C GLY A 124 -14.99 -13.57 -10.80
N LEU A 125 -15.18 -14.65 -10.03
CA LEU A 125 -14.42 -15.89 -10.13
C LEU A 125 -15.15 -16.92 -10.99
N HIS A 126 -14.54 -17.32 -12.12
CA HIS A 126 -15.21 -18.21 -13.09
C HIS A 126 -14.40 -19.47 -13.47
N SER A 127 -13.11 -19.55 -13.12
CA SER A 127 -12.26 -20.71 -13.42
C SER A 127 -11.65 -21.27 -12.14
N TRP A 128 -11.96 -22.53 -11.82
CA TRP A 128 -11.53 -23.24 -10.61
C TRP A 128 -10.70 -24.47 -10.97
N ARG A 129 -9.57 -24.65 -10.29
CA ARG A 129 -8.74 -25.85 -10.38
C ARG A 129 -8.47 -26.38 -8.98
N VAL A 130 -8.42 -27.69 -8.85
CA VAL A 130 -8.13 -28.36 -7.58
C VAL A 130 -7.07 -29.43 -7.79
N SER A 131 -6.21 -29.62 -6.81
CA SER A 131 -5.28 -30.73 -6.68
C SER A 131 -5.49 -31.38 -5.33
N LEU A 132 -5.50 -32.72 -5.29
CA LEU A 132 -5.73 -33.52 -4.11
C LEU A 132 -4.54 -34.46 -3.90
N ALA A 133 -4.11 -34.63 -2.65
CA ALA A 133 -3.12 -35.62 -2.25
C ALA A 133 -3.51 -36.21 -0.89
N HIS A 134 -3.33 -37.51 -0.70
CA HIS A 134 -3.53 -38.13 0.60
C HIS A 134 -2.60 -39.33 0.82
N ASP A 135 -1.94 -39.38 1.97
CA ASP A 135 -1.17 -40.52 2.46
C ASP A 135 -1.54 -40.83 3.93
N LYS A 136 -0.74 -40.39 4.91
CA LYS A 136 -1.07 -40.29 6.34
C LYS A 136 -1.77 -38.97 6.66
N VAL A 137 -1.52 -37.94 5.86
CA VAL A 137 -2.23 -36.66 5.90
C VAL A 137 -2.98 -36.46 4.59
N ALA A 138 -4.09 -35.75 4.64
CA ALA A 138 -4.81 -35.32 3.45
C ALA A 138 -4.57 -33.84 3.20
N MET A 139 -4.34 -33.47 1.94
CA MET A 139 -4.07 -32.11 1.53
C MET A 139 -4.81 -31.80 0.24
N ALA A 140 -5.23 -30.54 0.11
CA ALA A 140 -5.76 -30.02 -1.14
C ALA A 140 -5.26 -28.61 -1.41
N GLN A 141 -5.07 -28.31 -2.69
CA GLN A 141 -4.81 -26.97 -3.18
C GLN A 141 -5.86 -26.60 -4.22
N VAL A 142 -6.46 -25.42 -4.05
CA VAL A 142 -7.47 -24.87 -4.96
C VAL A 142 -6.96 -23.56 -5.52
N TRP A 143 -7.13 -23.36 -6.82
CA TRP A 143 -6.89 -22.08 -7.49
C TRP A 143 -8.18 -21.61 -8.12
N ALA A 144 -8.52 -20.34 -7.90
CA ALA A 144 -9.54 -19.67 -8.68
C ALA A 144 -8.95 -18.50 -9.47
N SER A 145 -9.46 -18.32 -10.67
CA SER A 145 -9.19 -17.16 -11.48
C SER A 145 -10.50 -16.66 -12.05
N GLY A 146 -10.61 -15.36 -12.15
CA GLY A 146 -11.57 -14.73 -13.02
C GLY A 146 -11.25 -13.26 -13.18
N GLY A 147 -11.88 -12.66 -14.17
CA GLY A 147 -11.86 -11.23 -14.44
C GLY A 147 -13.26 -10.63 -14.23
N PRO A 148 -13.37 -9.31 -14.09
CA PRO A 148 -14.66 -8.65 -13.97
C PRO A 148 -15.53 -8.99 -15.18
N THR A 149 -16.80 -9.33 -14.94
CA THR A 149 -17.85 -9.30 -15.96
C THR A 149 -18.05 -7.84 -16.37
N GLU A 150 -17.26 -7.37 -17.34
CA GLU A 150 -17.35 -6.13 -18.16
C GLU A 150 -17.85 -4.80 -17.56
N ALA A 151 -18.08 -4.70 -16.26
CA ALA A 151 -18.66 -3.50 -15.63
C ALA A 151 -17.91 -3.04 -14.37
N SER A 152 -16.79 -3.66 -13.98
CA SER A 152 -16.08 -3.33 -12.75
C SER A 152 -14.63 -2.91 -13.03
N ARG A 153 -14.35 -1.62 -12.74
CA ARG A 153 -13.11 -0.87 -12.96
C ARG A 153 -11.82 -1.68 -12.74
N LYS A 154 -10.93 -1.65 -13.73
CA LYS A 154 -9.50 -1.95 -13.58
C LYS A 154 -8.95 -1.16 -12.38
N VAL A 155 -8.42 -1.81 -11.35
CA VAL A 155 -7.50 -1.16 -10.41
C VAL A 155 -6.17 -0.98 -11.15
N SER A 156 -6.04 0.12 -11.89
CA SER A 156 -4.80 0.49 -12.55
C SER A 156 -3.76 0.96 -11.53
N SER A 157 -2.48 0.72 -11.82
CA SER A 157 -1.34 1.41 -11.16
C SER A 157 -1.48 2.94 -11.21
N HIS A 158 -2.29 3.40 -12.16
CA HIS A 158 -2.69 4.76 -12.41
C HIS A 158 -4.00 5.11 -11.69
N ASP A 159 -4.01 6.20 -10.91
CA ASP A 159 -5.23 6.80 -10.38
C ASP A 159 -5.42 8.15 -11.07
N ALA A 160 -6.31 8.19 -12.05
CA ALA A 160 -6.57 9.38 -12.86
C ALA A 160 -7.02 10.57 -11.99
N THR A 161 -7.60 10.32 -10.81
CA THR A 161 -8.00 11.40 -9.90
C THR A 161 -6.78 12.12 -9.33
N LEU A 162 -5.69 11.41 -9.02
CA LEU A 162 -4.48 12.01 -8.46
C LEU A 162 -3.67 12.81 -9.49
N ALA A 163 -3.83 12.51 -10.79
CA ALA A 163 -3.13 13.23 -11.84
C ALA A 163 -3.45 14.73 -11.88
N ARG A 164 -4.59 15.16 -11.31
CA ARG A 164 -4.97 16.59 -11.19
C ARG A 164 -3.97 17.42 -10.39
N TYR A 165 -3.18 16.79 -9.51
CA TYR A 165 -2.17 17.47 -8.69
C TYR A 165 -0.80 17.57 -9.39
N LEU A 166 -0.67 17.04 -10.61
CA LEU A 166 0.49 17.23 -11.50
C LEU A 166 0.36 18.54 -12.26
N LEU A 167 0.51 19.66 -11.54
CA LEU A 167 0.31 20.99 -12.11
C LEU A 167 1.38 21.35 -13.13
N LYS A 168 0.93 21.88 -14.27
CA LYS A 168 1.80 22.38 -15.35
C LYS A 168 1.91 23.90 -15.24
N PRO A 169 3.09 24.49 -15.51
CA PRO A 169 3.23 25.94 -15.61
C PRO A 169 2.36 26.51 -16.73
N GLU A 170 1.73 27.64 -16.46
CA GLU A 170 1.04 28.47 -17.45
C GLU A 170 1.97 29.57 -18.00
N ALA A 171 1.52 30.31 -19.01
CA ALA A 171 2.34 31.32 -19.70
C ALA A 171 2.83 32.45 -18.78
N ASP A 172 2.08 32.79 -17.74
CA ASP A 172 2.38 33.82 -16.74
C ASP A 172 3.04 33.26 -15.46
N SER A 173 3.29 31.95 -15.40
CA SER A 173 3.85 31.31 -14.22
C SER A 173 5.29 31.76 -13.95
N HIS A 174 5.58 32.13 -12.71
CA HIS A 174 6.91 32.46 -12.23
C HIS A 174 7.33 31.57 -11.05
N LYS A 175 8.60 31.63 -10.66
CA LYS A 175 9.18 30.76 -9.61
C LYS A 175 8.39 30.74 -8.29
N TYR A 176 7.78 31.85 -7.89
CA TYR A 176 6.93 31.90 -6.69
C TYR A 176 5.49 31.41 -6.89
N SER A 177 4.88 31.57 -8.08
CA SER A 177 3.49 31.13 -8.32
C SER A 177 3.39 29.60 -8.43
N ARG A 178 4.52 28.94 -8.70
CA ARG A 178 4.68 27.49 -8.74
C ARG A 178 5.08 26.86 -7.39
N GLY A 179 4.94 27.63 -6.30
CA GLY A 179 5.24 27.18 -4.95
C GLY A 179 6.72 27.21 -4.59
N VAL A 180 6.98 27.39 -3.30
CA VAL A 180 8.33 27.41 -2.70
C VAL A 180 8.44 26.31 -1.66
N VAL A 181 9.31 25.32 -1.88
CA VAL A 181 9.61 24.30 -0.87
C VAL A 181 10.88 24.66 -0.13
N ARG A 182 10.86 24.56 1.20
CA ARG A 182 12.06 24.61 2.04
C ARG A 182 12.49 23.20 2.39
N ILE A 183 13.78 22.90 2.26
CA ILE A 183 14.37 21.61 2.59
C ILE A 183 15.38 21.85 3.73
N ILE A 184 15.11 21.26 4.89
CA ILE A 184 16.01 21.17 6.04
C ILE A 184 16.50 19.73 6.11
N ALA A 185 17.59 19.46 5.39
CA ALA A 185 18.12 18.12 5.18
C ALA A 185 19.64 18.14 5.00
N GLY A 186 20.26 17.02 5.36
CA GLY A 186 21.70 16.80 5.30
C GLY A 186 22.44 17.28 6.54
N SER A 187 23.63 16.74 6.73
CA SER A 187 24.54 17.09 7.81
C SER A 187 25.98 16.90 7.37
N GLN A 188 26.94 17.27 8.23
CA GLN A 188 28.35 16.97 7.98
C GLN A 188 28.62 15.47 7.78
N ARG A 189 27.84 14.61 8.45
CA ARG A 189 27.97 13.15 8.38
C ARG A 189 27.17 12.54 7.22
N PHE A 190 26.00 13.10 6.90
CA PHE A 190 25.10 12.59 5.87
C PHE A 190 24.77 13.64 4.80
N PRO A 191 25.75 14.16 4.06
CA PRO A 191 25.50 15.20 3.07
C PRO A 191 24.69 14.71 1.86
N GLY A 192 24.78 13.42 1.52
CA GLY A 192 24.07 12.83 0.39
C GLY A 192 22.55 12.86 0.52
N ALA A 193 22.01 12.83 1.74
CA ALA A 193 20.56 12.89 1.96
C ALA A 193 19.97 14.23 1.50
N GLY A 194 20.65 15.34 1.81
CA GLY A 194 20.25 16.67 1.33
C GLY A 194 20.29 16.76 -0.19
N LEU A 195 21.33 16.20 -0.82
CA LEU A 195 21.47 16.14 -2.28
C LEU A 195 20.33 15.36 -2.95
N LEU A 196 20.02 14.16 -2.45
CA LEU A 196 18.96 13.31 -3.00
C LEU A 196 17.57 13.89 -2.76
N CYS A 197 17.34 14.51 -1.61
CA CYS A 197 16.10 15.23 -1.32
C CYS A 197 15.88 16.39 -2.30
N VAL A 198 16.93 17.18 -2.55
CA VAL A 198 16.91 18.25 -3.56
C VAL A 198 16.65 17.70 -4.97
N ALA A 199 17.29 16.59 -5.35
CA ALA A 199 17.09 15.96 -6.65
C ALA A 199 15.63 15.52 -6.83
N GLY A 200 15.03 14.87 -5.84
CA GLY A 200 13.61 14.50 -5.84
C GLY A 200 12.68 15.72 -5.97
N ALA A 201 12.92 16.75 -5.18
CA ALA A 201 12.13 17.99 -5.22
C ALA A 201 12.24 18.72 -6.56
N SER A 202 13.42 18.72 -7.19
CA SER A 202 13.66 19.37 -8.48
C SER A 202 12.81 18.78 -9.61
N HIS A 203 12.38 17.53 -9.49
CA HIS A 203 11.55 16.84 -10.48
C HIS A 203 10.05 16.85 -10.13
N SER A 204 9.62 17.55 -9.07
CA SER A 204 8.21 17.67 -8.67
C SER A 204 7.42 18.70 -9.48
N GLY A 205 8.09 19.66 -10.13
CA GLY A 205 7.47 20.82 -10.77
C GLY A 205 7.39 22.08 -9.90
N VAL A 206 7.86 22.03 -8.64
CA VAL A 206 7.96 23.20 -7.75
C VAL A 206 8.80 24.33 -8.36
N GLY A 207 8.42 25.58 -8.10
CA GLY A 207 9.04 26.74 -8.73
C GLY A 207 10.35 27.19 -8.11
N MET A 208 10.51 27.02 -6.79
CA MET A 208 11.71 27.40 -6.06
C MET A 208 11.99 26.42 -4.91
N ILE A 209 13.25 26.05 -4.75
CA ILE A 209 13.73 25.21 -3.66
C ILE A 209 14.70 26.03 -2.81
N ARG A 210 14.38 26.16 -1.53
CA ARG A 210 15.24 26.73 -0.51
C ARG A 210 15.92 25.62 0.27
N LEU A 211 17.24 25.67 0.42
CA LEU A 211 18.00 24.70 1.19
C LEU A 211 18.53 25.35 2.47
N ASN A 212 18.25 24.73 3.61
CA ASN A 212 18.93 25.05 4.86
C ASN A 212 19.71 23.80 5.29
N ALA A 213 21.03 23.89 5.18
CA ALA A 213 21.95 22.80 5.49
C ALA A 213 23.34 23.38 5.82
N PRO A 214 24.25 22.60 6.44
CA PRO A 214 25.63 23.05 6.63
C PRO A 214 26.32 23.33 5.29
N GLU A 215 27.29 24.26 5.29
CA GLU A 215 28.05 24.69 4.11
C GLU A 215 28.56 23.53 3.22
N ARG A 216 29.01 22.43 3.84
CA ARG A 216 29.43 21.23 3.10
C ARG A 216 28.31 20.67 2.20
N VAL A 217 27.09 20.61 2.71
CA VAL A 217 25.92 20.12 1.98
C VAL A 217 25.52 21.13 0.91
N GLU A 218 25.51 22.43 1.24
CA GLU A 218 25.20 23.50 0.29
C GLU A 218 26.16 23.47 -0.91
N ASN A 219 27.47 23.36 -0.68
CA ASN A 219 28.48 23.28 -1.74
C ASN A 219 28.28 22.06 -2.65
N LEU A 220 27.97 20.90 -2.08
CA LEU A 220 27.70 19.67 -2.84
C LEU A 220 26.41 19.79 -3.65
N VAL A 221 25.36 20.38 -3.06
CA VAL A 221 24.09 20.63 -3.74
C VAL A 221 24.28 21.60 -4.89
N LEU A 222 24.94 22.73 -4.68
CA LEU A 222 25.15 23.75 -5.72
C LEU A 222 26.02 23.23 -6.87
N ALA A 223 26.95 22.31 -6.60
CA ALA A 223 27.74 21.66 -7.64
C ALA A 223 26.90 20.79 -8.58
N ALA A 224 25.85 20.13 -8.07
CA ALA A 224 24.97 19.24 -8.85
C ALA A 224 23.68 19.92 -9.34
N HIS A 225 23.19 20.89 -8.57
CA HIS A 225 21.92 21.58 -8.74
C HIS A 225 22.13 23.10 -8.50
N PRO A 226 22.70 23.82 -9.48
CA PRO A 226 23.03 25.25 -9.33
C PRO A 226 21.79 26.16 -9.21
N GLN A 227 20.58 25.65 -9.45
CA GLN A 227 19.32 26.38 -9.33
C GLN A 227 18.83 26.56 -7.89
N ILE A 228 19.45 25.89 -6.92
CA ILE A 228 19.01 25.87 -5.52
C ILE A 228 19.40 27.16 -4.81
N VAL A 229 18.53 27.63 -3.91
CA VAL A 229 18.77 28.85 -3.14
C VAL A 229 19.09 28.48 -1.69
N PRO A 230 20.34 28.62 -1.23
CA PRO A 230 20.67 28.46 0.18
C PRO A 230 19.97 29.54 1.01
N ASP A 231 19.33 29.15 2.12
CA ASP A 231 18.74 30.09 3.07
C ASP A 231 19.79 30.70 4.00
N GLY A 232 20.96 30.06 4.16
CA GLY A 232 21.95 30.42 5.16
C GLY A 232 21.48 30.11 6.59
N SER A 233 22.13 30.73 7.58
CA SER A 233 21.86 30.48 9.01
C SER A 233 20.58 31.14 9.52
N ALA A 234 20.20 32.30 8.98
CA ALA A 234 18.91 32.92 9.23
C ALA A 234 17.92 32.34 8.21
N LEU A 235 16.94 31.57 8.65
CA LEU A 235 15.89 31.01 7.78
C LEU A 235 15.08 32.14 7.12
N THR A 236 15.59 32.70 6.02
CA THR A 236 15.02 33.88 5.38
C THR A 236 13.99 33.51 4.32
N GLY A 237 12.90 34.28 4.26
CA GLY A 237 11.88 34.14 3.21
C GLY A 237 10.79 33.09 3.49
N ALA A 238 9.63 33.31 2.88
CA ALA A 238 8.48 32.42 3.01
C ALA A 238 8.67 31.12 2.21
N CYS A 239 8.03 30.05 2.66
CA CYS A 239 7.84 28.80 1.94
C CYS A 239 6.38 28.34 2.05
N ASP A 240 5.95 27.53 1.09
CA ASP A 240 4.62 26.91 1.03
C ASP A 240 4.58 25.53 1.70
N ALA A 241 5.70 24.81 1.68
CA ALA A 241 5.86 23.58 2.41
C ALA A 241 7.31 23.37 2.86
N LEU A 242 7.49 22.52 3.87
CA LEU A 242 8.77 22.12 4.45
C LEU A 242 9.04 20.63 4.18
N VAL A 243 10.29 20.27 3.93
CA VAL A 243 10.81 18.91 4.12
C VAL A 243 11.81 18.96 5.26
N LEU A 244 11.59 18.17 6.30
CA LEU A 244 12.41 18.13 7.50
C LEU A 244 12.88 16.71 7.76
N GLY A 245 14.20 16.53 7.92
CA GLY A 245 14.73 15.33 8.54
C GLY A 245 15.75 14.50 7.77
N PRO A 246 15.68 14.31 6.43
CA PRO A 246 16.64 13.46 5.71
C PRO A 246 18.10 13.79 6.05
N GLY A 247 18.81 12.87 6.70
CA GLY A 247 20.24 13.02 7.06
C GLY A 247 20.59 14.11 8.07
N LEU A 248 19.64 14.62 8.85
CA LEU A 248 19.92 15.54 9.95
C LEU A 248 20.68 14.87 11.09
N ASP A 249 21.52 15.64 11.77
CA ASP A 249 22.12 15.23 13.04
C ASP A 249 21.17 15.61 14.18
N ALA A 250 20.36 14.65 14.63
CA ALA A 250 19.30 14.91 15.60
C ALA A 250 19.80 15.46 16.95
N GLN A 251 21.08 15.27 17.29
CA GLN A 251 21.66 15.83 18.51
C GLN A 251 22.05 17.30 18.39
N LYS A 252 22.27 17.79 17.16
CA LYS A 252 22.70 19.17 16.87
C LYS A 252 21.59 20.04 16.28
N ALA A 253 20.51 19.42 15.83
CA ALA A 253 19.38 20.14 15.27
C ALA A 253 18.68 20.98 16.35
N ASP A 254 18.30 22.20 15.99
CA ASP A 254 17.46 23.06 16.81
C ASP A 254 15.98 22.66 16.65
N TRP A 255 15.53 21.78 17.53
CA TRP A 255 14.16 21.25 17.49
C TRP A 255 13.11 22.27 17.93
N GLU A 256 13.49 23.31 18.68
CA GLU A 256 12.56 24.37 19.09
C GLU A 256 12.27 25.29 17.90
N ALA A 257 13.31 25.70 17.16
CA ALA A 257 13.13 26.42 15.90
C ALA A 257 12.37 25.58 14.86
N ALA A 258 12.66 24.27 14.76
CA ALA A 258 11.93 23.38 13.86
C ALA A 258 10.44 23.26 14.22
N ALA A 259 10.10 23.17 15.51
CA ALA A 259 8.73 23.13 15.98
C ALA A 259 7.93 24.38 15.56
N GLN A 260 8.52 25.57 15.71
CA GLN A 260 7.88 26.84 15.33
C GLN A 260 7.59 26.90 13.82
N LEU A 261 8.47 26.35 12.99
CA LEU A 261 8.24 26.26 11.54
C LEU A 261 7.10 25.30 11.21
N LEU A 262 7.09 24.13 11.85
CA LEU A 262 6.09 23.08 11.64
C LEU A 262 4.68 23.58 12.02
N GLU A 263 4.52 24.30 13.13
CA GLU A 263 3.19 24.78 13.55
C GLU A 263 2.44 25.60 12.49
N ASN A 264 3.19 26.29 11.61
CA ASN A 264 2.64 27.25 10.65
C ASN A 264 2.76 26.80 9.20
N THR A 265 3.40 25.65 8.92
CA THR A 265 3.79 25.28 7.56
C THR A 265 3.47 23.81 7.28
N PRO A 266 2.73 23.49 6.21
CA PRO A 266 2.61 22.13 5.71
C PRO A 266 3.99 21.47 5.56
N ALA A 267 4.16 20.23 6.02
CA ALA A 267 5.48 19.62 6.04
C ALA A 267 5.49 18.12 5.79
N VAL A 268 6.55 17.66 5.13
CA VAL A 268 6.98 16.26 5.06
C VAL A 268 8.08 16.06 6.11
N ILE A 269 7.84 15.16 7.07
CA ILE A 269 8.76 14.85 8.16
C ILE A 269 9.25 13.41 7.94
N ASP A 270 10.55 13.27 7.71
CA ASP A 270 11.16 11.98 7.36
C ASP A 270 12.39 11.66 8.22
N ALA A 271 12.78 10.38 8.23
CA ALA A 271 14.03 9.90 8.79
C ALA A 271 14.32 10.43 10.20
N SER A 272 15.47 11.10 10.39
CA SER A 272 15.94 11.60 11.69
C SER A 272 15.05 12.64 12.35
N ALA A 273 14.06 13.22 11.66
CA ALA A 273 13.10 14.12 12.28
C ALA A 273 11.89 13.41 12.91
N LEU A 274 11.60 12.16 12.55
CA LEU A 274 10.40 11.46 12.99
C LEU A 274 10.34 11.31 14.52
N GLU A 275 11.40 10.78 15.14
CA GLU A 275 11.43 10.55 16.59
C GLU A 275 11.42 11.86 17.41
N PRO A 276 12.27 12.86 17.12
CA PRO A 276 12.24 14.13 17.85
C PRO A 276 10.92 14.88 17.72
N VAL A 277 10.31 14.90 16.52
CA VAL A 277 8.99 15.51 16.31
C VAL A 277 7.92 14.76 17.09
N CYS A 278 7.91 13.43 17.08
CA CYS A 278 6.98 12.64 17.88
C CYS A 278 7.16 12.87 19.40
N ALA A 279 8.40 13.04 19.87
CA ALA A 279 8.68 13.38 21.26
C ALA A 279 8.10 14.76 21.64
N LEU A 280 8.26 15.78 20.78
CA LEU A 280 7.66 17.10 21.00
C LEU A 280 6.13 17.05 21.01
N VAL A 281 5.52 16.22 20.16
CA VAL A 281 4.06 15.99 20.17
C VAL A 281 3.62 15.35 21.48
N LYS A 282 4.34 14.31 21.94
CA LYS A 282 4.07 13.65 23.23
C LYS A 282 4.16 14.62 24.41
N GLU A 283 5.16 15.50 24.39
CA GLU A 283 5.40 16.51 25.42
C GLU A 283 4.41 17.68 25.36
N GLY A 284 3.52 17.72 24.35
CA GLY A 284 2.57 18.83 24.15
C GLY A 284 3.23 20.12 23.66
N LYS A 285 4.49 20.08 23.24
CA LYS A 285 5.26 21.24 22.75
C LYS A 285 5.05 21.54 21.27
N LEU A 286 4.48 20.58 20.53
CA LEU A 286 4.18 20.72 19.12
C LEU A 286 2.85 20.05 18.82
N ARG A 287 1.98 20.71 18.05
CA ARG A 287 0.74 20.11 17.58
C ARG A 287 0.77 19.95 16.06
N LEU A 288 1.02 18.73 15.60
CA LEU A 288 0.85 18.40 14.19
C LEU A 288 -0.63 18.46 13.79
N ARG A 289 -0.83 18.59 12.48
CA ARG A 289 -2.13 18.78 11.82
C ARG A 289 -2.22 17.85 10.62
N ALA A 290 -3.42 17.67 10.09
CA ALA A 290 -3.66 16.79 8.95
C ALA A 290 -2.87 17.15 7.67
N HIS A 291 -2.34 18.38 7.55
CA HIS A 291 -1.47 18.79 6.44
C HIS A 291 0.02 18.41 6.62
N HIS A 292 0.37 17.81 7.77
CA HIS A 292 1.70 17.25 8.00
C HIS A 292 1.71 15.78 7.55
N ILE A 293 2.78 15.37 6.88
CA ILE A 293 2.97 14.01 6.38
C ILE A 293 4.20 13.40 7.08
N LEU A 294 3.99 12.34 7.84
CA LEU A 294 5.06 11.52 8.42
C LEU A 294 5.38 10.37 7.46
N THR A 295 6.65 10.12 7.16
CA THR A 295 7.05 9.09 6.18
C THR A 295 7.87 7.93 6.78
N PRO A 296 7.46 7.28 7.89
CA PRO A 296 8.28 6.26 8.54
C PRO A 296 8.41 4.98 7.71
N HIS A 297 9.58 4.34 7.75
CA HIS A 297 9.69 2.90 7.45
C HIS A 297 9.33 2.06 8.68
N ASP A 298 9.25 0.72 8.55
CA ASP A 298 8.78 -0.16 9.64
C ASP A 298 9.51 0.04 10.99
N GLY A 299 10.84 0.09 10.99
CA GLY A 299 11.64 0.39 12.18
C GLY A 299 11.43 1.80 12.77
N GLU A 300 11.30 2.84 11.93
CA GLU A 300 11.00 4.21 12.39
C GLU A 300 9.60 4.29 12.99
N LEU A 301 8.62 3.63 12.37
CA LEU A 301 7.25 3.55 12.83
C LEU A 301 7.18 2.94 14.23
N ALA A 302 7.86 1.82 14.44
CA ALA A 302 7.94 1.17 15.74
C ALA A 302 8.58 2.09 16.81
N ARG A 303 9.68 2.78 16.47
CA ARG A 303 10.34 3.71 17.41
C ARG A 303 9.43 4.89 17.77
N CYS A 304 8.73 5.47 16.80
CA CYS A 304 7.78 6.55 17.05
C CYS A 304 6.63 6.10 17.96
N LEU A 305 6.02 4.94 17.70
CA LEU A 305 4.93 4.40 18.54
C LEU A 305 5.39 4.10 19.97
N ASN A 306 6.61 3.57 20.13
CA ASN A 306 7.18 3.31 21.45
C ASN A 306 7.35 4.57 22.29
N LEU A 307 7.50 5.76 21.68
CA LEU A 307 7.53 7.01 22.43
C LEU A 307 6.20 7.25 23.13
N PHE A 308 5.07 6.87 22.54
CA PHE A 308 3.73 7.09 23.11
C PHE A 308 3.27 5.96 24.05
N ALA A 309 4.05 4.89 24.21
CA ALA A 309 3.71 3.83 25.16
C ALA A 309 3.66 4.37 26.60
N GLY A 310 2.53 4.15 27.30
CA GLY A 310 2.32 4.56 28.69
C GLY A 310 1.53 5.85 28.93
N THR A 311 0.82 6.41 27.93
CA THR A 311 -0.06 7.58 28.10
C THR A 311 -1.52 7.18 28.39
N ASP A 312 -2.24 7.98 29.20
CA ASP A 312 -3.65 7.77 29.65
C ASP A 312 -4.68 7.63 28.50
N THR A 313 -4.27 7.85 27.24
CA THR A 313 -5.01 7.46 26.02
C THR A 313 -5.25 5.96 25.91
N ASP A 314 -4.55 5.14 26.70
CA ASP A 314 -4.83 3.72 26.89
C ASP A 314 -6.24 3.44 27.43
N LYS A 315 -6.96 4.41 27.99
CA LYS A 315 -8.36 4.19 28.39
C LYS A 315 -9.32 4.22 27.20
N THR A 316 -9.11 5.11 26.23
CA THR A 316 -9.97 5.18 25.02
C THR A 316 -9.51 4.18 23.95
N ALA A 317 -8.20 3.97 23.81
CA ALA A 317 -7.64 2.95 22.92
C ALA A 317 -7.76 1.54 23.50
N GLY A 318 -7.64 1.39 24.82
CA GLY A 318 -7.77 0.13 25.54
C GLY A 318 -9.21 -0.32 25.78
N GLU A 319 -10.22 0.56 25.76
CA GLU A 319 -11.63 0.11 25.74
C GLU A 319 -12.05 -0.42 24.35
N ILE A 320 -11.43 0.10 23.29
CA ILE A 320 -11.62 -0.40 21.91
C ILE A 320 -10.80 -1.68 21.68
N ALA A 321 -9.56 -1.74 22.18
CA ALA A 321 -8.72 -2.93 22.11
C ALA A 321 -9.16 -4.05 23.07
N GLY A 322 -9.58 -3.73 24.29
CA GLY A 322 -10.02 -4.68 25.31
C GLY A 322 -11.30 -5.41 24.94
N LYS A 323 -12.28 -4.72 24.33
CA LYS A 323 -13.50 -5.38 23.80
C LYS A 323 -13.24 -6.29 22.59
N LEU A 324 -12.09 -6.16 21.92
CA LEU A 324 -11.66 -7.03 20.83
C LEU A 324 -10.74 -8.17 21.31
N VAL A 325 -10.05 -8.01 22.44
CA VAL A 325 -9.12 -9.01 22.99
C VAL A 325 -9.83 -10.03 23.90
N ASP A 326 -10.89 -9.65 24.63
CA ASP A 326 -11.60 -10.57 25.53
C ASP A 326 -12.51 -11.60 24.83
N LYS A 327 -12.63 -11.55 23.49
CA LYS A 327 -13.25 -12.62 22.68
C LYS A 327 -12.25 -13.56 22.02
N ALA A 328 -10.95 -13.40 22.26
CA ALA A 328 -9.91 -14.19 21.59
C ALA A 328 -9.60 -15.54 22.27
N ASP A 329 -10.11 -15.80 23.48
CA ASP A 329 -9.90 -17.08 24.18
C ASP A 329 -11.14 -17.98 24.15
N LYS A 330 -11.34 -18.65 23.01
CA LYS A 330 -11.98 -19.98 22.91
C LYS A 330 -11.55 -20.63 21.58
N PRO A 331 -10.89 -21.80 21.59
CA PRO A 331 -10.20 -22.30 20.41
C PRO A 331 -11.19 -23.02 19.49
N LEU A 332 -11.57 -22.38 18.38
CA LEU A 332 -12.14 -23.02 17.18
C LEU A 332 -12.16 -22.00 16.03
N GLY A 333 -11.30 -22.20 15.02
CA GLY A 333 -11.29 -21.42 13.77
C GLY A 333 -10.07 -20.54 13.55
N LYS A 334 -8.86 -21.12 13.53
CA LYS A 334 -7.69 -20.47 12.90
C LYS A 334 -7.94 -20.33 11.40
N PHE A 335 -7.34 -19.31 10.78
CA PHE A 335 -7.17 -19.07 9.32
C PHE A 335 -8.09 -18.03 8.63
N ALA A 336 -8.02 -16.78 9.08
CA ALA A 336 -8.07 -15.64 8.16
C ALA A 336 -6.76 -15.60 7.35
N PHE A 337 -6.80 -15.66 6.01
CA PHE A 337 -5.56 -15.62 5.21
C PHE A 337 -4.96 -14.21 5.20
N GLU A 338 -3.69 -14.17 5.54
CA GLU A 338 -2.96 -13.05 6.08
C GLU A 338 -2.56 -12.04 5.00
N ILE A 339 -3.01 -10.80 5.14
CA ILE A 339 -2.10 -9.68 4.89
C ILE A 339 -0.81 -10.06 5.63
N SER A 340 0.34 -10.19 4.94
CA SER A 340 1.62 -10.54 5.58
C SER A 340 1.70 -9.85 6.94
N SER A 341 2.05 -10.57 8.01
CA SER A 341 2.10 -10.00 9.36
C SER A 341 2.88 -8.68 9.42
N ALA A 342 3.83 -8.46 8.50
CA ALA A 342 4.52 -7.20 8.31
C ALA A 342 3.61 -6.08 7.76
N LEU A 343 2.82 -6.33 6.71
CA LEU A 343 1.85 -5.37 6.18
C LEU A 343 0.70 -5.09 7.15
N GLN A 344 0.24 -6.09 7.90
CA GLN A 344 -0.78 -5.93 8.94
C GLN A 344 -0.29 -4.99 10.04
N ARG A 345 0.91 -5.26 10.57
CA ARG A 345 1.58 -4.38 11.54
C ARG A 345 1.82 -2.98 11.00
N ARG A 346 2.15 -2.84 9.71
CA ARG A 346 2.33 -1.54 9.07
C ARG A 346 1.03 -0.74 9.02
N ILE A 347 -0.08 -1.37 8.62
CA ILE A 347 -1.40 -0.73 8.57
C ILE A 347 -1.79 -0.28 9.99
N GLN A 348 -1.75 -1.20 10.96
CA GLN A 348 -2.11 -0.91 12.34
C GLN A 348 -1.24 0.19 12.95
N GLY A 349 0.09 0.08 12.78
CA GLY A 349 1.02 1.07 13.29
C GLY A 349 0.83 2.44 12.65
N ALA A 350 0.57 2.51 11.34
CA ALA A 350 0.32 3.76 10.64
C ALA A 350 -0.99 4.43 11.12
N GLN A 351 -2.05 3.64 11.31
CA GLN A 351 -3.31 4.14 11.89
C GLN A 351 -3.12 4.66 13.31
N GLN A 352 -2.40 3.92 14.15
CA GLN A 352 -2.12 4.33 15.51
C GLN A 352 -1.29 5.61 15.56
N LEU A 353 -0.24 5.72 14.73
CA LEU A 353 0.60 6.91 14.67
C LEU A 353 -0.19 8.12 14.15
N ALA A 354 -1.05 7.93 13.14
CA ALA A 354 -1.93 8.99 12.62
C ALA A 354 -2.89 9.48 13.70
N ALA A 355 -3.50 8.58 14.48
CA ALA A 355 -4.39 8.93 15.58
C ALA A 355 -3.67 9.68 16.72
N LEU A 356 -2.46 9.25 17.08
CA LEU A 356 -1.66 9.87 18.15
C LEU A 356 -1.11 11.25 17.79
N THR A 357 -0.82 11.48 16.51
CA THR A 357 -0.17 12.73 16.04
C THR A 357 -1.13 13.70 15.36
N GLY A 358 -2.27 13.22 14.84
CA GLY A 358 -3.18 14.00 14.00
C GLY A 358 -2.63 14.32 12.60
N ALA A 359 -1.51 13.71 12.21
CA ALA A 359 -0.86 13.88 10.92
C ALA A 359 -1.29 12.77 9.93
N CYS A 360 -1.09 13.04 8.64
CA CYS A 360 -1.11 11.99 7.62
C CYS A 360 0.14 11.12 7.78
N VAL A 361 0.00 9.79 7.64
CA VAL A 361 1.13 8.85 7.76
C VAL A 361 1.29 8.04 6.48
N LEU A 362 2.43 8.18 5.81
CA LEU A 362 2.86 7.31 4.73
C LEU A 362 3.89 6.32 5.27
N ALA A 363 3.43 5.11 5.59
CA ALA A 363 4.30 4.05 6.06
C ALA A 363 4.94 3.31 4.88
N LYS A 364 6.27 3.44 4.76
CA LYS A 364 7.09 2.87 3.69
C LYS A 364 7.25 1.37 3.87
N GLY A 365 7.20 0.62 2.77
CA GLY A 365 7.46 -0.82 2.71
C GLY A 365 7.22 -1.36 1.30
N ASN A 366 7.33 -2.68 1.10
CA ASN A 366 7.05 -3.30 -0.21
C ASN A 366 5.69 -2.86 -0.79
N ARG A 367 4.69 -2.79 0.08
CA ARG A 367 3.44 -2.06 -0.17
C ARG A 367 3.37 -0.88 0.79
N THR A 368 3.44 0.32 0.23
CA THR A 368 3.27 1.57 0.97
C THR A 368 1.82 1.70 1.43
N VAL A 369 1.64 2.14 2.66
CA VAL A 369 0.32 2.43 3.25
C VAL A 369 0.26 3.92 3.52
N VAL A 370 -0.78 4.60 3.07
CA VAL A 370 -1.06 6.00 3.41
C VAL A 370 -2.30 6.02 4.30
N VAL A 371 -2.21 6.66 5.46
CA VAL A 371 -3.32 6.86 6.37
C VAL A 371 -3.58 8.34 6.54
N GLY A 372 -4.79 8.78 6.15
CA GLY A 372 -5.25 10.15 6.37
C GLY A 372 -5.57 10.43 7.83
N ALA A 373 -5.65 11.71 8.21
CA ALA A 373 -6.06 12.10 9.57
C ALA A 373 -7.52 11.73 9.90
N ASP A 374 -8.33 11.48 8.87
CA ASP A 374 -9.69 10.93 8.94
C ASP A 374 -9.73 9.40 9.10
N SER A 375 -8.56 8.78 9.33
CA SER A 375 -8.36 7.32 9.44
C SER A 375 -8.63 6.52 8.16
N GLN A 376 -8.76 7.18 7.00
CA GLN A 376 -8.84 6.49 5.72
C GLN A 376 -7.49 5.83 5.38
N VAL A 377 -7.53 4.56 4.97
CA VAL A 377 -6.34 3.77 4.66
C VAL A 377 -6.27 3.51 3.15
N HIS A 378 -5.21 3.99 2.53
CA HIS A 378 -4.90 3.76 1.12
C HIS A 378 -3.70 2.81 1.01
N LEU A 379 -3.93 1.64 0.42
CA LEU A 379 -2.90 0.65 0.17
C LEU A 379 -2.40 0.75 -1.27
N LEU A 380 -1.14 1.11 -1.45
CA LEU A 380 -0.57 1.26 -2.78
C LEU A 380 -0.16 -0.12 -3.36
N PRO A 381 -0.09 -0.23 -4.70
CA PRO A 381 0.47 -1.40 -5.37
C PRO A 381 1.90 -1.68 -4.90
N ALA A 382 2.32 -2.95 -4.99
CA ALA A 382 3.71 -3.29 -4.70
C ALA A 382 4.65 -2.60 -5.70
N ALA A 383 5.70 -1.99 -5.19
CA ALA A 383 6.74 -1.38 -6.01
C ALA A 383 7.85 -2.40 -6.32
N THR A 384 8.79 -2.02 -7.19
CA THR A 384 9.96 -2.86 -7.45
C THR A 384 10.81 -3.02 -6.18
N PRO A 385 11.24 -4.25 -5.81
CA PRO A 385 12.10 -4.47 -4.64
C PRO A 385 13.43 -3.72 -4.70
N TRP A 386 13.87 -3.32 -5.90
CA TRP A 386 15.09 -2.53 -6.11
C TRP A 386 15.04 -1.13 -5.48
N LEU A 387 13.87 -0.65 -5.07
CA LEU A 387 13.75 0.56 -4.24
C LEU A 387 14.34 0.39 -2.83
N ALA A 388 14.68 -0.83 -2.40
CA ALA A 388 15.41 -1.09 -1.16
C ALA A 388 16.91 -0.69 -1.28
N THR A 389 17.16 0.51 -1.80
CA THR A 389 18.47 1.13 -1.95
C THR A 389 18.55 2.37 -1.07
N ALA A 390 19.72 2.62 -0.48
CA ALA A 390 19.92 3.77 0.40
C ALA A 390 19.65 5.08 -0.35
N GLY A 391 18.96 6.01 0.31
CA GLY A 391 18.64 7.32 -0.25
C GLY A 391 17.38 7.36 -1.15
N SER A 392 16.76 6.22 -1.46
CA SER A 392 15.46 6.20 -2.15
C SER A 392 14.38 6.94 -1.35
N GLY A 393 14.39 6.80 -0.02
CA GLY A 393 13.49 7.56 0.87
C GLY A 393 13.71 9.07 0.80
N ASP A 394 14.96 9.52 0.68
CA ASP A 394 15.30 10.95 0.59
C ASP A 394 14.72 11.56 -0.69
N VAL A 395 14.84 10.84 -1.82
CA VAL A 395 14.22 11.23 -3.11
C VAL A 395 12.71 11.33 -2.98
N LEU A 396 12.06 10.35 -2.33
CA LEU A 396 10.62 10.37 -2.09
C LEU A 396 10.20 11.58 -1.23
N ALA A 397 10.92 11.86 -0.14
CA ALA A 397 10.64 12.99 0.74
C ALA A 397 10.73 14.33 0.00
N GLY A 398 11.76 14.49 -0.84
CA GLY A 398 11.93 15.66 -1.70
C GLY A 398 10.81 15.83 -2.72
N LEU A 399 10.51 14.77 -3.48
CA LEU A 399 9.43 14.76 -4.47
C LEU A 399 8.09 15.15 -3.84
N MET A 400 7.78 14.55 -2.69
CA MET A 400 6.54 14.81 -1.94
C MET A 400 6.47 16.25 -1.44
N GLY A 401 7.56 16.78 -0.87
CA GLY A 401 7.59 18.16 -0.40
C GLY A 401 7.42 19.19 -1.52
N GLY A 402 8.03 18.94 -2.68
CA GLY A 402 7.86 19.79 -3.85
C GLY A 402 6.41 19.77 -4.40
N LEU A 403 5.79 18.58 -4.48
CA LEU A 403 4.38 18.44 -4.85
C LEU A 403 3.45 19.12 -3.84
N LEU A 404 3.75 19.02 -2.54
CA LEU A 404 2.98 19.66 -1.47
C LEU A 404 3.05 21.18 -1.60
N ALA A 405 4.26 21.77 -1.73
CA ALA A 405 4.44 23.21 -1.90
C ALA A 405 3.72 23.75 -3.14
N LEU A 406 3.84 23.04 -4.26
CA LEU A 406 3.19 23.39 -5.53
C LEU A 406 1.67 23.44 -5.39
N ASN A 407 1.06 22.43 -4.76
CA ASN A 407 -0.39 22.32 -4.64
C ASN A 407 -0.97 23.21 -3.52
N VAL A 408 -0.23 23.45 -2.44
CA VAL A 408 -0.59 24.44 -1.41
C VAL A 408 -0.65 25.83 -2.04
N ARG A 409 0.36 26.21 -2.83
CA ARG A 409 0.39 27.50 -3.53
C ARG A 409 -0.75 27.66 -4.52
N ALA A 410 -1.02 26.63 -5.32
CA ALA A 410 -2.11 26.65 -6.31
C ALA A 410 -3.49 26.77 -5.66
N GLY A 411 -3.70 26.11 -4.50
CA GLY A 411 -4.91 26.26 -3.69
C GLY A 411 -5.09 27.66 -3.12
N ALA A 412 -4.01 28.34 -2.74
CA ALA A 412 -4.05 29.71 -2.22
C ALA A 412 -4.35 30.77 -3.30
N GLY A 413 -4.09 30.49 -4.58
CA GLY A 413 -4.28 31.43 -5.70
C GLY A 413 -5.71 31.48 -6.27
N HIS A 414 -6.57 30.50 -5.99
CA HIS A 414 -7.93 30.42 -6.55
C HIS A 414 -8.95 31.08 -5.62
N VAL A 415 -9.28 32.35 -5.88
CA VAL A 415 -10.46 33.01 -5.29
C VAL A 415 -11.72 32.42 -5.93
N GLY A 416 -12.31 31.37 -5.33
CA GLY A 416 -13.66 30.90 -5.70
C GLY A 416 -13.84 29.42 -6.04
N ALA A 417 -12.77 28.60 -6.05
CA ALA A 417 -12.93 27.14 -6.00
C ALA A 417 -12.85 26.71 -4.52
N THR A 418 -13.69 25.77 -4.08
CA THR A 418 -13.62 25.18 -2.73
C THR A 418 -12.25 24.52 -2.56
N VAL A 419 -11.29 25.29 -2.04
CA VAL A 419 -9.92 24.88 -1.80
C VAL A 419 -9.99 23.66 -0.88
N ALA A 420 -9.60 22.50 -1.40
CA ALA A 420 -9.25 21.40 -0.51
C ALA A 420 -8.17 21.97 0.41
N SER A 421 -8.51 22.23 1.67
CA SER A 421 -7.58 22.77 2.66
C SER A 421 -6.28 21.96 2.61
N ALA A 422 -5.13 22.52 2.99
CA ALA A 422 -3.87 21.77 2.99
C ALA A 422 -3.97 20.39 3.69
N ALA A 423 -4.90 20.24 4.64
CA ALA A 423 -5.24 18.97 5.28
C ALA A 423 -5.83 17.91 4.34
N ALA A 424 -6.66 18.32 3.38
CA ALA A 424 -7.26 17.48 2.34
C ALA A 424 -6.38 17.37 1.07
N LEU A 425 -5.13 17.81 1.14
CA LEU A 425 -4.13 17.58 0.08
C LEU A 425 -3.11 16.53 0.52
N ALA A 426 -2.82 16.44 1.82
CA ALA A 426 -1.75 15.60 2.34
C ALA A 426 -1.85 14.12 1.93
N PRO A 427 -2.99 13.41 2.10
CA PRO A 427 -3.09 12.00 1.71
C PRO A 427 -3.02 11.80 0.20
N GLU A 428 -3.55 12.71 -0.62
CA GLU A 428 -3.50 12.65 -2.08
C GLU A 428 -2.08 12.88 -2.60
N ILE A 429 -1.39 13.87 -2.06
CA ILE A 429 0.01 14.17 -2.39
C ILE A 429 0.93 13.03 -1.94
N ALA A 430 0.72 12.47 -0.76
CA ALA A 430 1.45 11.29 -0.29
C ALA A 430 1.28 10.10 -1.23
N GLN A 431 0.04 9.81 -1.65
CA GLN A 431 -0.25 8.74 -2.61
C GLN A 431 0.38 9.00 -3.97
N LEU A 432 0.25 10.21 -4.51
CA LEU A 432 0.81 10.59 -5.81
C LEU A 432 2.34 10.49 -5.82
N ALA A 433 3.00 11.08 -4.82
CA ALA A 433 4.45 11.04 -4.69
C ALA A 433 4.97 9.60 -4.60
N ALA A 434 4.35 8.75 -3.79
CA ALA A 434 4.73 7.35 -3.66
C ALA A 434 4.52 6.56 -4.97
N ARG A 435 3.45 6.84 -5.73
CA ARG A 435 3.20 6.20 -7.03
C ARG A 435 4.21 6.65 -8.10
N LEU A 436 4.49 7.95 -8.19
CA LEU A 436 5.50 8.47 -9.10
C LEU A 436 6.89 7.92 -8.78
N HIS A 437 7.26 7.90 -7.51
CA HIS A 437 8.52 7.34 -7.05
C HIS A 437 8.61 5.82 -7.33
N ALA A 438 7.53 5.07 -7.12
CA ALA A 438 7.48 3.66 -7.44
C ALA A 438 7.63 3.38 -8.94
N LEU A 439 6.94 4.18 -9.77
CA LEU A 439 7.05 4.11 -11.23
C LEU A 439 8.45 4.52 -11.71
N ALA A 440 9.04 5.56 -11.13
CA ALA A 440 10.41 5.98 -11.43
C ALA A 440 11.42 4.86 -11.12
N GLY A 441 11.26 4.16 -9.99
CA GLY A 441 12.08 2.99 -9.66
C GLY A 441 11.90 1.83 -10.64
N GLN A 442 10.68 1.59 -11.13
CA GLN A 442 10.42 0.58 -12.17
C GLN A 442 11.13 0.95 -13.48
N LEU A 443 10.95 2.19 -13.95
CA LEU A 443 11.59 2.69 -15.16
C LEU A 443 13.12 2.63 -15.05
N ALA A 444 13.69 3.08 -13.93
CA ALA A 444 15.12 3.02 -13.69
C ALA A 444 15.66 1.59 -13.79
N ALA A 445 14.90 0.60 -13.30
CA ALA A 445 15.26 -0.82 -13.33
C ALA A 445 14.99 -1.53 -14.68
N GLU A 446 14.38 -0.82 -15.63
CA GLU A 446 14.13 -1.27 -17.00
C GLU A 446 15.11 -0.64 -18.01
N THR A 447 15.63 0.56 -17.73
CA THR A 447 16.34 1.40 -18.70
C THR A 447 17.79 1.03 -19.07
N THR A 448 18.41 -0.01 -18.49
CA THR A 448 19.84 -0.34 -18.82
C THR A 448 20.09 -1.63 -19.61
N SER A 449 19.10 -2.19 -20.31
CA SER A 449 19.42 -3.18 -21.36
C SER A 449 20.09 -2.46 -22.55
N PRO A 450 21.38 -2.72 -22.87
CA PRO A 450 21.94 -2.18 -24.10
C PRO A 450 21.11 -2.72 -25.27
N LYS A 451 20.57 -1.83 -26.10
CA LYS A 451 20.05 -2.20 -27.41
C LYS A 451 21.17 -2.99 -28.09
N ALA A 452 20.97 -4.30 -28.26
CA ALA A 452 21.85 -5.10 -29.09
C ALA A 452 21.95 -4.38 -30.44
N ALA A 453 23.18 -4.08 -30.86
CA ALA A 453 23.46 -3.48 -32.15
C ALA A 453 22.65 -4.20 -33.23
N GLU A 454 21.99 -3.44 -34.11
CA GLU A 454 21.30 -3.97 -35.28
C GLU A 454 22.31 -4.74 -36.14
N ALA A 455 22.38 -6.06 -35.91
CA ALA A 455 23.01 -6.98 -36.83
C ALA A 455 22.04 -7.13 -38.02
N THR A 456 22.37 -6.43 -39.10
CA THR A 456 21.74 -6.61 -40.41
C THR A 456 21.92 -8.06 -40.88
N GLY A 457 20.85 -8.86 -40.76
CA GLY A 457 20.75 -10.23 -41.28
C GLY A 457 19.29 -10.54 -41.68
N PRO A 458 19.05 -11.44 -42.66
CA PRO A 458 17.85 -11.39 -43.49
C PRO A 458 16.57 -11.80 -42.74
N LYS A 459 15.50 -11.04 -43.01
CA LYS A 459 14.14 -11.25 -42.48
C LYS A 459 13.57 -12.61 -42.93
N THR A 460 13.22 -13.46 -41.97
CA THR A 460 12.25 -14.55 -42.17
C THR A 460 10.95 -14.21 -41.45
N THR A 461 9.88 -14.18 -42.23
CA THR A 461 8.51 -13.84 -41.85
C THR A 461 7.78 -15.07 -41.31
N TYR A 462 7.43 -15.10 -40.02
CA TYR A 462 6.29 -15.89 -39.52
C TYR A 462 5.63 -15.25 -38.28
N ALA A 463 4.35 -14.95 -38.45
CA ALA A 463 3.21 -14.92 -37.51
C ALA A 463 3.34 -14.28 -36.11
N THR A 464 2.50 -13.26 -35.93
CA THR A 464 2.14 -12.53 -34.71
C THR A 464 1.32 -13.35 -33.72
N GLY A 465 1.74 -13.36 -32.46
CA GLY A 465 0.91 -13.72 -31.31
C GLY A 465 1.03 -12.64 -30.22
N PRO A 466 -0.05 -12.32 -29.47
CA PRO A 466 -0.02 -11.29 -28.44
C PRO A 466 0.82 -11.78 -27.26
N LYS A 467 2.01 -11.19 -27.07
CA LYS A 467 2.83 -11.43 -25.87
C LYS A 467 2.22 -10.69 -24.69
N SER A 468 1.68 -11.44 -23.74
CA SER A 468 1.28 -10.95 -22.42
C SER A 468 2.50 -10.39 -21.68
N ALA A 469 2.43 -9.14 -21.27
CA ALA A 469 3.47 -8.42 -20.53
C ALA A 469 3.62 -8.97 -19.10
N GLY A 470 4.59 -9.87 -18.91
CA GLY A 470 5.25 -10.07 -17.61
C GLY A 470 6.59 -9.38 -17.67
N VAL A 471 6.66 -8.11 -17.28
CA VAL A 471 7.93 -7.37 -17.24
C VAL A 471 8.75 -7.93 -16.08
N VAL A 472 9.73 -8.77 -16.41
CA VAL A 472 10.77 -9.21 -15.47
C VAL A 472 11.74 -8.04 -15.33
N VAL A 473 11.83 -7.48 -14.13
CA VAL A 473 12.74 -6.39 -13.78
C VAL A 473 14.18 -6.94 -13.68
N THR A 474 15.17 -6.30 -14.31
CA THR A 474 16.43 -6.99 -14.69
C THR A 474 17.73 -6.54 -14.00
N HIS A 475 17.77 -5.45 -13.22
CA HIS A 475 19.04 -5.00 -12.61
C HIS A 475 18.91 -4.14 -11.33
N PRO A 476 19.99 -4.04 -10.51
CA PRO A 476 20.08 -3.10 -9.39
C PRO A 476 19.96 -1.63 -9.82
N ILE A 477 19.44 -0.78 -8.93
CA ILE A 477 19.31 0.68 -9.14
C ILE A 477 19.83 1.47 -7.94
N THR A 478 20.11 2.75 -8.18
CA THR A 478 20.59 3.73 -7.20
C THR A 478 19.60 4.88 -7.03
N ALA A 479 19.66 5.60 -5.91
CA ALA A 479 18.79 6.75 -5.66
C ALA A 479 18.89 7.87 -6.72
N PRO A 480 20.08 8.23 -7.25
CA PRO A 480 20.18 9.18 -8.37
C PRO A 480 19.45 8.71 -9.64
N GLU A 481 19.49 7.42 -9.97
CA GLU A 481 18.76 6.87 -11.13
C GLU A 481 17.24 6.95 -10.92
N ILE A 482 16.77 6.71 -9.69
CA ILE A 482 15.36 6.92 -9.33
C ILE A 482 14.97 8.38 -9.55
N ALA A 483 15.77 9.33 -9.04
CA ALA A 483 15.50 10.75 -9.21
C ALA A 483 15.46 11.16 -10.70
N ALA A 484 16.43 10.70 -11.49
CA ALA A 484 16.52 10.97 -12.93
C ALA A 484 15.33 10.38 -13.74
N ALA A 485 14.70 9.32 -13.24
CA ALA A 485 13.54 8.69 -13.87
C ALA A 485 12.19 9.38 -13.53
N ILE A 486 12.14 10.28 -12.53
CA ILE A 486 10.90 10.96 -12.12
C ILE A 486 10.21 11.71 -13.27
N PRO A 487 10.91 12.48 -14.14
CA PRO A 487 10.25 13.16 -15.26
C PRO A 487 9.53 12.22 -16.22
N ASN A 488 10.10 11.03 -16.49
CA ASN A 488 9.48 10.01 -17.33
C ASN A 488 8.26 9.40 -16.62
N ALA A 489 8.38 9.10 -15.33
CA ALA A 489 7.26 8.64 -14.51
C ALA A 489 6.12 9.67 -14.50
N TRP A 490 6.46 10.96 -14.35
CA TRP A 490 5.51 12.08 -14.39
C TRP A 490 4.77 12.14 -15.73
N ALA A 491 5.50 12.04 -16.86
CA ALA A 491 4.91 12.09 -18.20
C ALA A 491 3.98 10.90 -18.46
N LEU A 492 4.41 9.69 -18.09
CA LEU A 492 3.58 8.49 -18.22
C LEU A 492 2.33 8.58 -17.35
N TYR A 493 2.46 9.00 -16.09
CA TYR A 493 1.34 9.16 -15.19
C TYR A 493 0.36 10.23 -15.72
N ALA A 494 0.85 11.39 -16.16
CA ALA A 494 -0.01 12.43 -16.73
C ALA A 494 -0.73 11.98 -18.02
N SER A 495 -0.05 11.21 -18.89
CA SER A 495 -0.62 10.71 -20.15
C SER A 495 -1.70 9.64 -19.93
N ALA A 496 -1.52 8.77 -18.93
CA ALA A 496 -2.47 7.73 -18.59
C ALA A 496 -3.78 8.29 -18.00
N ALA A 497 -3.79 9.55 -17.53
CA ALA A 497 -4.98 10.23 -17.02
C ALA A 497 -5.79 10.94 -18.11
N ALA A 498 -5.15 11.22 -19.25
CA ALA A 498 -5.78 11.91 -20.38
C ALA A 498 -6.51 10.95 -21.34
N ASN A 499 -6.27 9.65 -21.19
CA ASN A 499 -6.90 8.56 -21.95
C ASN A 499 -7.91 7.82 -21.06
#